data_AF-A0A7S1ZEE1-F1
#
_entry.id   AF-A0A7S1ZEE1-F1
#
_cell.length_a   1.000
_cell.length_b   1.000
_cell.length_c   1.000
_cell.angle_alpha   90.00
_cell.angle_beta   90.00
_cell.angle_gamma   90.00
#
_symmetry.space_group_name_H-M   'P 1'
#
loop_
_entity.id
_entity.type
_entity.pdbx_description
1 polymer ?
#
loop_
_entity_poly.entity_id
_entity_poly.type
_entity_poly.pdbx_seq_one_letter_code
_entity_poly.pdbx_strand_id
1 'polypeptide(L)'
;LGRSNTSQHSYRWTELLCRLMQDEGVDPGMLTYASCSLDGIKDVTRGCRDATGNLYATCSRSLAEDIKGGYPDTVSSTGGPNTLVSTAWTPGVMDAIRTSATIECAGQCTALRHAVVPGTVTAEDVEGMFDGAGGTPGATEALRDGRFDRIFENHGANPVPGGEEGYRKHGTNDVRYRVSADSLPPDDLNEYWRKAVVDVTARAPASLSGEGAEGA
;
A
#
# COMPACT_ATOMS: atom_id res chain seq x y z
N LEU A 1 -10.22 3.68 -9.26
CA LEU A 1 -8.88 4.01 -9.79
C LEU A 1 -8.12 2.71 -10.10
N GLY A 2 -8.33 2.13 -11.28
CA GLY A 2 -7.63 0.91 -11.72
C GLY A 2 -6.39 1.24 -12.54
N ARG A 3 -5.33 0.41 -12.43
CA ARG A 3 -4.09 0.55 -13.22
C ARG A 3 -4.37 0.62 -14.73
N SER A 4 -5.43 -0.04 -15.21
CA SER A 4 -5.83 -0.10 -16.61
C SER A 4 -6.18 1.24 -17.27
N ASN A 5 -6.56 2.27 -16.51
CA ASN A 5 -6.87 3.60 -17.06
C ASN A 5 -5.96 4.70 -16.51
N THR A 6 -4.87 4.35 -15.82
CA THR A 6 -4.03 5.34 -15.13
C THR A 6 -3.46 6.38 -16.09
N SER A 7 -2.96 5.96 -17.27
CA SER A 7 -2.45 6.90 -18.28
C SER A 7 -3.52 7.87 -18.80
N GLN A 8 -4.75 7.39 -19.02
CA GLN A 8 -5.85 8.28 -19.45
C GLN A 8 -6.25 9.26 -18.35
N HIS A 9 -6.26 8.81 -17.09
CA HIS A 9 -6.55 9.69 -15.95
C HIS A 9 -5.45 10.74 -15.77
N SER A 10 -4.17 10.34 -15.81
CA SER A 10 -3.04 11.26 -15.73
C SER A 10 -3.09 12.30 -16.83
N TYR A 11 -3.37 11.90 -18.08
CA TYR A 11 -3.53 12.83 -19.19
C TYR A 11 -4.66 13.85 -18.94
N ARG A 12 -5.83 13.40 -18.47
CA ARG A 12 -6.94 14.31 -18.14
C ARG A 12 -6.57 15.30 -17.03
N TRP A 13 -5.81 14.87 -16.02
CA TRP A 13 -5.31 15.76 -14.99
C TRP A 13 -4.28 16.77 -15.53
N THR A 14 -3.40 16.35 -16.43
CA THR A 14 -2.48 17.27 -17.14
C THR A 14 -3.27 18.34 -17.91
N GLU A 15 -4.28 17.95 -18.67
CA GLU A 15 -5.12 18.90 -19.43
C GLU A 15 -5.83 19.92 -18.52
N LEU A 16 -6.35 19.46 -17.38
CA LEU A 16 -6.95 20.35 -16.38
C LEU A 16 -5.93 21.32 -15.78
N LEU A 17 -4.73 20.84 -15.46
CA LEU A 17 -3.66 21.67 -14.93
C LEU A 17 -3.17 22.70 -15.96
N CYS A 18 -3.03 22.33 -17.24
CA CYS A 18 -2.68 23.27 -18.31
C CYS A 18 -3.69 24.41 -18.44
N ARG A 19 -5.00 24.12 -18.32
CA ARG A 19 -6.03 25.18 -18.35
C ARG A 19 -5.90 26.10 -17.15
N LEU A 20 -5.73 25.55 -15.95
CA LEU A 20 -5.54 26.36 -14.75
C LEU A 20 -4.27 27.21 -14.84
N MET A 21 -3.18 26.69 -15.39
CA MET A 21 -1.97 27.46 -15.66
C MET A 21 -2.26 28.65 -16.58
N GLN A 22 -3.00 28.45 -17.67
CA GLN A 22 -3.39 29.54 -18.57
C GLN A 22 -4.24 30.59 -17.86
N ASP A 23 -5.23 30.17 -17.08
CA ASP A 23 -6.13 31.06 -16.33
C ASP A 23 -5.35 31.92 -15.31
N GLU A 24 -4.31 31.35 -14.70
CA GLU A 24 -3.44 32.00 -13.72
C GLU A 24 -2.22 32.71 -14.35
N GLY A 25 -2.12 32.77 -15.69
CA GLY A 25 -1.02 33.44 -16.39
C GLY A 25 0.34 32.73 -16.31
N VAL A 26 0.35 31.43 -16.03
CA VAL A 26 1.52 30.55 -16.05
C VAL A 26 1.68 29.92 -17.43
N ASP A 27 2.91 29.88 -17.96
CA ASP A 27 3.20 29.29 -19.27
C ASP A 27 2.91 27.77 -19.28
N PRO A 28 1.90 27.30 -20.05
CA PRO A 28 1.58 25.87 -20.13
C PRO A 28 2.72 25.04 -20.72
N GLY A 29 3.68 25.65 -21.43
CA GLY A 29 4.88 24.99 -21.93
C GLY A 29 5.78 24.40 -20.84
N MET A 30 5.57 24.78 -19.57
CA MET A 30 6.27 24.22 -18.41
C MET A 30 5.79 22.81 -18.03
N LEU A 31 4.65 22.34 -18.57
CA LEU A 31 4.10 21.03 -18.30
C LEU A 31 4.02 20.20 -19.58
N THR A 32 4.57 18.99 -19.56
CA THR A 32 4.44 18.03 -20.65
C THR A 32 4.04 16.68 -20.08
N TYR A 33 3.21 15.95 -20.83
CA TYR A 33 2.82 14.58 -20.51
C TYR A 33 3.28 13.62 -21.59
N ALA A 34 3.94 12.54 -21.18
CA ALA A 34 4.36 11.46 -22.05
C ALA A 34 3.75 10.14 -21.56
N SER A 35 3.10 9.42 -22.46
CA SER A 35 2.61 8.06 -22.22
C SER A 35 3.36 7.09 -23.13
N CYS A 36 4.46 6.53 -22.62
CA CYS A 36 5.33 5.62 -23.34
C CYS A 36 5.54 4.32 -22.57
N SER A 37 6.18 3.34 -23.22
CA SER A 37 6.65 2.11 -22.56
C SER A 37 7.70 2.44 -21.51
N LEU A 38 8.04 1.46 -20.65
CA LEU A 38 9.14 1.61 -19.70
C LEU A 38 10.45 2.01 -20.40
N ASP A 39 10.76 1.41 -21.54
CA ASP A 39 11.95 1.76 -22.31
C ASP A 39 11.88 3.20 -22.83
N GLY A 40 10.71 3.66 -23.30
CA GLY A 40 10.52 5.05 -23.68
C GLY A 40 10.67 6.03 -22.51
N ILE A 41 10.24 5.66 -21.30
CA ILE A 41 10.47 6.47 -20.08
C ILE A 41 11.98 6.57 -19.80
N LYS A 42 12.70 5.45 -19.92
CA LYS A 42 14.16 5.41 -19.73
C LYS A 42 14.89 6.25 -20.77
N ASP A 43 14.46 6.20 -22.02
CA ASP A 43 15.07 6.96 -23.10
C ASP A 43 14.86 8.47 -22.92
N VAL A 44 13.62 8.90 -22.61
CA VAL A 44 13.31 10.31 -22.32
C VAL A 44 14.10 10.81 -21.12
N THR A 45 14.09 10.06 -20.01
CA THR A 45 14.79 10.49 -18.78
C THR A 45 16.31 10.58 -19.00
N ARG A 46 16.93 9.63 -19.69
CA ARG A 46 18.36 9.69 -20.04
C ARG A 46 18.68 10.83 -21.00
N GLY A 47 17.85 11.04 -22.03
CA GLY A 47 18.06 12.11 -23.01
C GLY A 47 17.94 13.52 -22.40
N CYS A 48 17.18 13.66 -21.33
CA CYS A 48 17.00 14.93 -20.62
C CYS A 48 18.01 15.17 -19.49
N ARG A 49 18.91 14.22 -19.19
CA ARG A 49 19.76 14.24 -17.99
C ARG A 49 20.56 15.54 -17.82
N ASP A 50 21.16 16.04 -18.88
CA ASP A 50 22.01 17.23 -18.80
C ASP A 50 21.20 18.54 -18.79
N ALA A 51 19.89 18.47 -19.05
CA ALA A 51 18.98 19.61 -19.13
C ALA A 51 17.97 19.67 -17.97
N THR A 52 17.87 18.63 -17.14
CA THR A 52 16.93 18.55 -16.02
C THR A 52 17.64 18.38 -14.70
N GLY A 53 17.00 18.84 -13.61
CA GLY A 53 17.46 18.57 -12.25
C GLY A 53 17.03 17.18 -11.77
N ASN A 54 16.53 17.11 -10.53
CA ASN A 54 16.10 15.85 -9.93
C ASN A 54 14.97 15.17 -10.71
N LEU A 55 15.06 13.85 -10.87
CA LEU A 55 13.96 13.01 -11.35
C LEU A 55 13.14 12.52 -10.15
N TYR A 56 11.84 12.81 -10.11
CA TYR A 56 10.94 12.30 -9.07
C TYR A 56 10.15 11.11 -9.59
N ALA A 57 10.27 9.95 -8.93
CA ALA A 57 9.61 8.72 -9.35
C ALA A 57 8.72 8.15 -8.23
N THR A 58 7.48 7.80 -8.54
CA THR A 58 6.61 7.02 -7.64
C THR A 58 6.32 5.67 -8.29
N CYS A 59 6.92 4.60 -7.78
CA CYS A 59 6.87 3.29 -8.42
C CYS A 59 7.22 2.13 -7.46
N SER A 60 7.30 0.90 -7.98
CA SER A 60 7.80 -0.25 -7.21
C SER A 60 9.29 -0.10 -6.89
N ARG A 61 9.76 -0.77 -5.83
CA ARG A 61 11.18 -0.77 -5.43
C ARG A 61 12.11 -1.21 -6.57
N SER A 62 11.76 -2.29 -7.27
CA SER A 62 12.53 -2.81 -8.40
C SER A 62 12.67 -1.81 -9.55
N LEU A 63 11.59 -1.08 -9.88
CA LEU A 63 11.63 -0.07 -10.92
C LEU A 63 12.41 1.18 -10.45
N ALA A 64 12.27 1.56 -9.18
CA ALA A 64 13.04 2.65 -8.60
C ALA A 64 14.55 2.38 -8.65
N GLU A 65 14.97 1.16 -8.32
CA GLU A 65 16.37 0.71 -8.39
C GLU A 65 16.93 0.80 -9.82
N ASP A 66 16.18 0.28 -10.79
CA ASP A 66 16.54 0.30 -12.21
C ASP A 66 16.62 1.74 -12.78
N ILE A 67 15.67 2.62 -12.43
CA ILE A 67 15.73 4.05 -12.80
C ILE A 67 16.95 4.72 -12.16
N LYS A 68 17.19 4.50 -10.86
CA LYS A 68 18.32 5.10 -10.13
C LYS A 68 19.66 4.69 -10.72
N GLY A 69 19.79 3.45 -11.23
CA GLY A 69 20.97 2.98 -11.94
C GLY A 69 21.25 3.73 -13.26
N GLY A 70 20.20 4.22 -13.94
CA GLY A 70 20.32 5.01 -15.17
C GLY A 70 20.34 6.53 -14.96
N TYR A 71 19.81 7.03 -13.84
CA TYR A 71 19.67 8.43 -13.51
C TYR A 71 19.99 8.67 -12.01
N PRO A 72 21.26 8.95 -11.66
CA PRO A 72 21.69 9.01 -10.26
C PRO A 72 20.97 10.06 -9.41
N ASP A 73 20.48 11.16 -9.99
CA ASP A 73 19.78 12.24 -9.28
C ASP A 73 18.27 11.97 -9.11
N THR A 74 17.89 10.68 -9.09
CA THR A 74 16.50 10.27 -8.85
C THR A 74 16.15 10.30 -7.36
N VAL A 75 14.99 10.88 -7.04
CA VAL A 75 14.30 10.78 -5.75
C VAL A 75 13.08 9.88 -5.95
N SER A 76 13.12 8.69 -5.35
CA SER A 76 12.06 7.69 -5.51
C SER A 76 11.21 7.57 -4.25
N SER A 77 9.89 7.65 -4.41
CA SER A 77 8.90 7.23 -3.42
C SER A 77 8.45 5.82 -3.76
N THR A 78 8.71 4.89 -2.84
CA THR A 78 8.32 3.48 -2.97
C THR A 78 7.42 3.12 -1.79
N GLY A 79 6.41 2.30 -2.04
CA GLY A 79 5.57 1.77 -0.95
C GLY A 79 6.27 0.71 -0.13
N GLY A 80 5.63 0.28 0.96
CA GLY A 80 6.11 -0.85 1.74
C GLY A 80 5.04 -1.53 2.58
N PRO A 81 5.34 -2.73 3.10
CA PRO A 81 4.48 -3.37 4.07
C PRO A 81 4.52 -2.54 5.36
N ASN A 82 3.42 -1.85 5.66
CA ASN A 82 3.32 -1.05 6.88
C ASN A 82 3.05 -1.97 8.07
N THR A 83 3.76 -1.72 9.17
CA THR A 83 3.58 -2.43 10.44
C THR A 83 3.01 -1.50 11.51
N LEU A 84 1.95 -1.95 12.16
CA LEU A 84 1.42 -1.34 13.38
C LEU A 84 1.91 -2.13 14.59
N VAL A 85 2.31 -1.45 15.66
CA VAL A 85 2.68 -2.10 16.92
C VAL A 85 1.77 -1.57 18.02
N SER A 86 1.08 -2.46 18.72
CA SER A 86 0.20 -2.11 19.82
C SER A 86 0.35 -3.07 21.00
N THR A 87 0.37 -2.51 22.21
CA THR A 87 0.34 -3.26 23.47
C THR A 87 -1.07 -3.52 23.97
N ALA A 88 -2.10 -3.10 23.23
CA ALA A 88 -3.51 -3.30 23.59
C ALA A 88 -4.35 -3.74 22.38
N TRP A 89 -5.38 -4.54 22.65
CA TRP A 89 -6.37 -4.98 21.66
C TRP A 89 -7.72 -4.29 21.94
N THR A 90 -7.81 -3.00 21.59
CA THR A 90 -9.01 -2.18 21.84
C THR A 90 -9.86 -2.07 20.57
N PRO A 91 -11.15 -1.68 20.68
CA PRO A 91 -11.98 -1.37 19.52
C PRO A 91 -11.35 -0.37 18.54
N GLY A 92 -10.64 0.64 19.04
CA GLY A 92 -9.95 1.61 18.19
C GLY A 92 -8.75 1.02 17.43
N VAL A 93 -8.00 0.11 18.06
CA VAL A 93 -6.89 -0.60 17.38
C VAL A 93 -7.43 -1.54 16.31
N MET A 94 -8.49 -2.29 16.63
CA MET A 94 -9.18 -3.16 15.68
C MET A 94 -9.72 -2.38 14.48
N ASP A 95 -10.36 -1.23 14.72
CA ASP A 95 -10.87 -0.36 13.66
C ASP A 95 -9.73 0.19 12.79
N ALA A 96 -8.65 0.69 13.41
CA ALA A 96 -7.49 1.18 12.68
C ALA A 96 -6.84 0.11 11.79
N ILE A 97 -6.66 -1.12 12.30
CA ILE A 97 -6.11 -2.23 11.53
C ILE A 97 -7.03 -2.57 10.36
N ARG A 98 -8.34 -2.74 10.63
CA ARG A 98 -9.34 -3.03 9.60
C ARG A 98 -9.31 -1.96 8.51
N THR A 99 -9.55 -0.71 8.88
CA THR A 99 -9.63 0.43 7.96
C THR A 99 -8.35 0.59 7.15
N SER A 100 -7.19 0.45 7.78
CA SER A 100 -5.91 0.58 7.08
C SER A 100 -5.59 -0.61 6.18
N ALA A 101 -6.02 -1.82 6.53
CA ALA A 101 -5.83 -3.01 5.69
C ALA A 101 -6.79 -3.03 4.48
N THR A 102 -7.96 -2.42 4.62
CA THR A 102 -8.98 -2.35 3.56
C THR A 102 -9.00 -1.02 2.82
N ILE A 103 -8.08 -0.08 3.12
CA ILE A 103 -8.07 1.25 2.52
C ILE A 103 -7.95 1.19 0.98
N GLU A 104 -8.96 1.76 0.32
CA GLU A 104 -9.21 1.74 -1.12
C GLU A 104 -9.03 0.33 -1.72
N CYS A 105 -9.37 -0.67 -0.88
CA CYS A 105 -9.08 -2.09 -0.96
C CYS A 105 -7.60 -2.37 -1.29
N ALA A 106 -6.71 -2.13 -0.33
CA ALA A 106 -5.25 -2.42 -0.35
C ALA A 106 -4.51 -1.98 -1.62
N GLY A 107 -4.98 -0.90 -2.24
CA GLY A 107 -4.39 -0.33 -3.45
C GLY A 107 -3.37 0.78 -3.19
N GLN A 108 -3.19 1.15 -1.92
CA GLN A 108 -2.36 2.25 -1.46
C GLN A 108 -1.05 1.73 -0.86
N CYS A 109 0.03 2.47 -1.07
CA CYS A 109 1.34 2.16 -0.49
C CYS A 109 1.37 2.23 1.05
N THR A 110 0.34 2.83 1.65
CA THR A 110 0.14 2.99 3.09
C THR A 110 -0.77 1.92 3.71
N ALA A 111 -1.27 0.98 2.91
CA ALA A 111 -2.11 -0.09 3.43
C ALA A 111 -1.35 -0.92 4.49
N LEU A 112 -2.03 -1.25 5.58
CA LEU A 112 -1.43 -2.02 6.65
C LEU A 112 -1.26 -3.47 6.19
N ARG A 113 -0.04 -4.00 6.33
CA ARG A 113 0.26 -5.39 5.97
C ARG A 113 0.52 -6.26 7.19
N HIS A 114 0.99 -5.68 8.27
CA HIS A 114 1.39 -6.40 9.47
C HIS A 114 0.99 -5.66 10.75
N ALA A 115 0.63 -6.40 11.79
CA ALA A 115 0.36 -5.87 13.11
C ALA A 115 1.05 -6.73 14.19
N VAL A 116 1.75 -6.09 15.11
CA VAL A 116 2.23 -6.71 16.35
C VAL A 116 1.29 -6.32 17.48
N VAL A 117 0.71 -7.32 18.14
CA VAL A 117 -0.40 -7.16 19.08
C VAL A 117 -0.15 -8.00 20.34
N PRO A 118 -0.92 -7.81 21.44
CA PRO A 118 -0.74 -8.61 22.64
C PRO A 118 -0.88 -10.12 22.38
N GLY A 119 -0.09 -10.92 23.08
CA GLY A 119 -0.11 -12.38 22.99
C GLY A 119 -1.42 -13.05 23.40
N THR A 120 -2.37 -12.28 23.96
CA THR A 120 -3.73 -12.76 24.24
C THR A 120 -4.64 -12.77 23.01
N VAL A 121 -4.24 -12.12 21.92
CA VAL A 121 -5.05 -12.03 20.69
C VAL A 121 -5.01 -13.37 19.95
N THR A 122 -6.19 -13.89 19.67
CA THR A 122 -6.40 -15.16 18.98
C THR A 122 -6.71 -14.96 17.50
N ALA A 123 -6.74 -16.06 16.74
CA ALA A 123 -7.16 -16.00 15.34
C ALA A 123 -8.64 -15.65 15.21
N GLU A 124 -9.47 -16.06 16.17
CA GLU A 124 -10.89 -15.76 16.24
C GLU A 124 -11.12 -14.26 16.50
N ASP A 125 -10.30 -13.63 17.34
CA ASP A 125 -10.34 -12.18 17.56
C ASP A 125 -9.99 -11.41 16.29
N VAL A 126 -8.97 -11.87 15.55
CA VAL A 126 -8.56 -11.26 14.28
C VAL A 126 -9.61 -11.46 13.20
N GLU A 127 -10.26 -12.62 13.15
CA GLU A 127 -11.38 -12.85 12.25
C GLU A 127 -12.55 -11.90 12.55
N GLY A 128 -12.99 -11.84 13.81
CA GLY A 128 -14.12 -11.01 14.23
C GLY A 128 -13.89 -9.50 14.01
N MET A 129 -12.64 -9.02 14.05
CA MET A 129 -12.31 -7.64 13.69
C MET A 129 -12.79 -7.28 12.26
N PHE A 130 -12.76 -8.23 11.33
CA PHE A 130 -13.13 -8.04 9.93
C PHE A 130 -14.62 -8.23 9.64
N ASP A 131 -15.44 -8.66 10.60
CA ASP A 131 -16.89 -8.84 10.40
C ASP A 131 -17.56 -7.56 9.84
N GLY A 132 -17.07 -6.38 10.25
CA GLY A 132 -17.58 -5.07 9.84
C GLY A 132 -17.01 -4.49 8.54
N ALA A 133 -16.03 -5.15 7.89
CA ALA A 133 -15.35 -4.60 6.71
C ALA A 133 -16.31 -4.34 5.54
N GLY A 134 -17.19 -5.30 5.27
CA GLY A 134 -18.25 -5.19 4.26
C GLY A 134 -17.74 -5.14 2.82
N GLY A 135 -18.53 -5.71 1.91
CA GLY A 135 -18.32 -5.59 0.47
C GLY A 135 -18.78 -4.24 -0.09
N THR A 136 -18.23 -3.85 -1.23
CA THR A 136 -18.78 -2.79 -2.08
C THR A 136 -18.62 -3.19 -3.55
N PRO A 137 -19.62 -2.95 -4.43
CA PRO A 137 -19.54 -3.35 -5.84
C PRO A 137 -18.33 -2.74 -6.57
N GLY A 138 -17.90 -1.55 -6.17
CA GLY A 138 -16.81 -0.86 -6.80
C GLY A 138 -16.48 0.50 -6.18
N ALA A 139 -15.50 1.17 -6.78
CA ALA A 139 -15.02 2.46 -6.30
C ALA A 139 -16.08 3.58 -6.39
N THR A 140 -16.99 3.52 -7.37
CA THR A 140 -18.04 4.54 -7.55
C THR A 140 -19.03 4.51 -6.39
N GLU A 141 -19.46 3.32 -6.00
CA GLU A 141 -20.37 3.08 -4.88
C GLU A 141 -19.71 3.49 -3.56
N ALA A 142 -18.47 3.06 -3.33
CA ALA A 142 -17.70 3.45 -2.16
C ALA A 142 -17.60 4.98 -1.99
N LEU A 143 -17.33 5.71 -3.08
CA LEU A 143 -17.27 7.17 -3.08
C LEU A 143 -18.62 7.82 -2.75
N ARG A 144 -19.73 7.30 -3.29
CA ARG A 144 -21.08 7.81 -2.99
C ARG A 144 -21.43 7.64 -1.51
N ASP A 145 -20.98 6.55 -0.90
CA ASP A 145 -21.21 6.25 0.50
C ASP A 145 -20.23 6.97 1.44
N GLY A 146 -19.26 7.73 0.90
CA GLY A 146 -18.21 8.39 1.67
C GLY A 146 -17.30 7.39 2.40
N ARG A 147 -17.13 6.19 1.85
CA ARG A 147 -16.33 5.10 2.44
C ARG A 147 -15.11 4.82 1.58
N PHE A 148 -13.99 4.56 2.27
CA PHE A 148 -12.73 4.18 1.63
C PHE A 148 -12.19 2.86 2.18
N ASP A 149 -12.84 2.24 3.15
CA ASP A 149 -12.40 1.08 3.91
C ASP A 149 -13.17 -0.21 3.54
N ARG A 150 -13.73 -0.25 2.33
CA ARG A 150 -14.54 -1.36 1.83
C ARG A 150 -13.73 -2.30 0.95
N ILE A 151 -14.13 -3.57 0.96
CA ILE A 151 -13.55 -4.60 0.09
C ILE A 151 -14.36 -4.62 -1.20
N PHE A 152 -13.71 -4.44 -2.34
CA PHE A 152 -14.42 -4.51 -3.62
C PHE A 152 -15.01 -5.91 -3.82
N GLU A 153 -16.07 -6.09 -4.59
CA GLU A 153 -16.58 -7.46 -4.86
C GLU A 153 -15.81 -8.09 -6.03
N ASN A 154 -15.51 -7.28 -7.05
CA ASN A 154 -14.86 -7.70 -8.28
C ASN A 154 -13.56 -6.91 -8.48
N HIS A 155 -12.45 -7.44 -7.97
CA HIS A 155 -11.15 -6.81 -8.11
C HIS A 155 -10.18 -7.78 -8.79
N GLY A 156 -9.72 -7.38 -9.98
CA GLY A 156 -8.95 -8.21 -10.92
C GLY A 156 -7.49 -8.43 -10.53
N ALA A 157 -7.19 -8.57 -9.25
CA ALA A 157 -5.83 -8.76 -8.76
C ALA A 157 -5.54 -10.21 -8.35
N ASN A 158 -4.39 -10.71 -8.80
CA ASN A 158 -3.74 -11.95 -8.39
C ASN A 158 -2.23 -11.68 -8.21
N PRO A 159 -1.54 -12.40 -7.31
CA PRO A 159 -2.01 -13.57 -6.55
C PRO A 159 -2.62 -13.23 -5.18
N VAL A 160 -3.44 -14.15 -4.66
CA VAL A 160 -3.93 -14.19 -3.27
C VAL A 160 -3.08 -15.22 -2.52
N PRO A 161 -2.67 -15.00 -1.25
CA PRO A 161 -1.88 -16.00 -0.53
C PRO A 161 -2.59 -17.36 -0.50
N GLY A 162 -1.86 -18.46 -0.67
CA GLY A 162 -2.42 -19.81 -0.55
C GLY A 162 -2.71 -20.21 0.91
N GLY A 163 -3.54 -21.25 1.11
CA GLY A 163 -3.72 -21.86 2.42
C GLY A 163 -2.44 -22.55 2.94
N GLU A 164 -1.58 -23.02 2.03
CA GLU A 164 -0.28 -23.62 2.34
C GLU A 164 0.72 -22.61 2.95
N GLU A 165 0.50 -21.31 2.75
CA GLU A 165 1.30 -20.23 3.35
C GLU A 165 0.86 -19.87 4.78
N GLY A 166 -0.13 -20.60 5.33
CA GLY A 166 -0.66 -20.43 6.68
C GLY A 166 -1.75 -19.35 6.81
N TYR A 167 -2.27 -18.85 5.69
CA TYR A 167 -3.33 -17.84 5.71
C TYR A 167 -4.71 -18.48 5.84
N ARG A 168 -5.52 -17.89 6.71
CA ARG A 168 -6.95 -18.14 6.83
C ARG A 168 -7.72 -17.15 5.98
N LYS A 169 -8.83 -17.60 5.40
CA LYS A 169 -9.80 -16.73 4.74
C LYS A 169 -10.94 -16.44 5.70
N HIS A 170 -11.30 -15.17 5.83
CA HIS A 170 -12.49 -14.77 6.57
C HIS A 170 -13.75 -15.40 5.94
N GLY A 171 -14.71 -15.82 6.77
CA GLY A 171 -15.90 -16.56 6.31
C GLY A 171 -16.74 -15.85 5.25
N THR A 172 -16.97 -14.54 5.39
CA THR A 172 -17.83 -13.74 4.48
C THR A 172 -17.07 -12.74 3.61
N ASN A 173 -16.16 -11.96 4.19
CA ASN A 173 -15.39 -10.92 3.51
C ASN A 173 -14.17 -11.50 2.75
N ASP A 174 -13.77 -10.90 1.62
CA ASP A 174 -12.54 -11.30 0.89
C ASP A 174 -11.27 -10.75 1.58
N VAL A 175 -11.05 -11.20 2.81
CA VAL A 175 -9.89 -10.89 3.64
C VAL A 175 -9.11 -12.17 3.89
N ARG A 176 -7.79 -12.06 3.84
CA ARG A 176 -6.88 -13.11 4.29
C ARG A 176 -6.10 -12.63 5.51
N TYR A 177 -5.90 -13.50 6.47
CA TYR A 177 -5.13 -13.17 7.65
C TYR A 177 -4.30 -14.35 8.12
N ARG A 178 -3.20 -14.07 8.80
CA ARG A 178 -2.34 -15.08 9.44
C ARG A 178 -1.99 -14.59 10.83
N VAL A 179 -2.10 -15.46 11.83
CA VAL A 179 -1.69 -15.14 13.21
C VAL A 179 -0.52 -16.05 13.60
N SER A 180 0.57 -15.45 14.06
CA SER A 180 1.75 -16.15 14.60
C SER A 180 2.03 -15.65 16.01
N ALA A 181 2.36 -16.56 16.94
CA ALA A 181 2.72 -16.19 18.31
C ALA A 181 4.22 -15.87 18.45
N ASP A 182 5.06 -16.58 17.69
CA ASP A 182 6.48 -16.72 18.01
C ASP A 182 7.42 -16.17 16.94
N SER A 183 6.89 -15.78 15.78
CA SER A 183 7.71 -15.30 14.66
C SER A 183 7.17 -14.01 14.07
N LEU A 184 8.08 -13.06 13.85
CA LEU A 184 7.83 -11.97 12.91
C LEU A 184 7.72 -12.53 11.49
N PRO A 185 7.00 -11.85 10.60
CA PRO A 185 7.02 -12.19 9.19
C PRO A 185 8.44 -12.00 8.60
N PRO A 186 8.74 -12.64 7.45
CA PRO A 186 10.01 -12.43 6.77
C PRO A 186 10.14 -10.99 6.27
N ASP A 187 11.38 -10.53 6.05
CA ASP A 187 11.69 -9.15 5.64
C ASP A 187 11.07 -8.76 4.29
N ASP A 188 10.77 -9.74 3.44
CA ASP A 188 10.25 -9.58 2.08
C ASP A 188 8.73 -9.89 1.98
N LEU A 189 7.96 -9.36 2.93
CA LEU A 189 6.49 -9.47 2.91
C LEU A 189 5.90 -9.08 1.55
N ASN A 190 5.18 -10.02 0.94
CA ASN A 190 4.42 -9.75 -0.27
C ASN A 190 3.24 -8.80 0.05
N GLU A 191 3.14 -7.70 -0.68
CA GLU A 191 2.17 -6.62 -0.47
C GLU A 191 0.76 -6.96 -1.01
N TYR A 192 0.57 -8.12 -1.66
CA TYR A 192 -0.69 -8.63 -2.22
C TYR A 192 -1.62 -7.52 -2.73
N TRP A 193 -1.09 -6.68 -3.63
CA TRP A 193 -1.76 -5.46 -4.07
C TRP A 193 -3.22 -5.69 -4.45
N ARG A 194 -4.08 -4.81 -3.94
CA ARG A 194 -5.54 -4.87 -4.08
C ARG A 194 -6.22 -6.00 -3.32
N LYS A 195 -5.55 -6.72 -2.43
CA LYS A 195 -6.15 -7.70 -1.52
C LYS A 195 -5.96 -7.30 -0.07
N ALA A 196 -7.02 -7.40 0.71
CA ALA A 196 -6.95 -7.20 2.16
C ALA A 196 -6.25 -8.42 2.78
N VAL A 197 -4.95 -8.26 3.08
CA VAL A 197 -4.13 -9.30 3.70
C VAL A 197 -3.39 -8.73 4.90
N VAL A 198 -3.56 -9.34 6.07
CA VAL A 198 -2.89 -8.90 7.30
C VAL A 198 -2.18 -10.06 8.00
N ASP A 199 -0.91 -9.86 8.29
CA ASP A 199 -0.14 -10.72 9.18
C ASP A 199 -0.23 -10.15 10.59
N VAL A 200 -0.46 -11.00 11.57
CA VAL A 200 -0.56 -10.61 12.97
C VAL A 200 0.45 -11.41 13.77
N THR A 201 1.39 -10.73 14.42
CA THR A 201 2.26 -11.34 15.42
C THR A 201 1.70 -11.05 16.81
N ALA A 202 1.06 -12.05 17.41
CA ALA A 202 0.48 -11.98 18.76
C ALA A 202 1.57 -12.34 19.79
N ARG A 203 2.29 -11.34 20.28
CA ARG A 203 3.43 -11.55 21.18
C ARG A 203 3.12 -11.04 22.57
N ALA A 204 3.45 -11.84 23.59
CA ALA A 204 3.48 -11.31 24.95
C ALA A 204 4.48 -10.14 25.00
N PRO A 205 4.22 -9.07 25.78
CA PRO A 205 5.25 -8.08 26.03
C PRO A 205 6.49 -8.82 26.49
N ALA A 206 7.62 -8.64 25.80
CA ALA A 206 8.88 -9.12 26.34
C ALA A 206 8.96 -8.53 27.75
N SER A 207 9.08 -9.39 28.78
CA SER A 207 9.46 -8.89 30.09
C SER A 207 10.72 -8.08 29.85
N LEU A 208 10.69 -6.78 30.14
CA LEU A 208 11.88 -5.95 30.20
C LEU A 208 12.69 -6.42 31.40
N SER A 209 13.18 -7.66 31.38
CA SER A 209 14.23 -8.13 32.27
C SER A 209 15.48 -7.44 31.78
N GLY A 210 15.75 -6.28 32.37
CA GLY A 210 16.93 -5.46 32.12
C GLY A 210 18.19 -6.19 32.54
N GLU A 211 18.67 -7.09 31.70
CA GLU A 211 20.02 -7.64 31.76
C GLU A 211 20.67 -7.34 30.40
N GLY A 212 21.33 -6.19 30.29
CA GLY A 212 21.97 -5.77 29.05
C GLY A 212 22.47 -4.32 29.01
N ALA A 213 22.29 -3.54 30.07
CA ALA A 213 22.94 -2.25 30.24
C ALA A 213 24.20 -2.37 31.14
N GLU A 214 25.06 -3.35 30.87
CA GLU A 214 26.44 -3.35 31.36
C GLU A 214 27.35 -3.77 30.20
N GLY A 215 28.04 -2.79 29.63
CA GLY A 215 28.93 -2.96 28.48
C GLY A 215 29.23 -1.62 27.85
N ALA A 216 30.00 -0.81 28.57
CA ALA A 216 30.64 0.42 28.09
C ALA A 216 31.60 0.13 26.92
#